data_AF-A0A6B3G5Q0-F1
#
_entry.id   AF-A0A6B3G5Q0-F1
#
_cell.length_a   1.000
_cell.length_b   1.000
_cell.length_c   1.000
_cell.angle_alpha   90.00
_cell.angle_beta   90.00
_cell.angle_gamma   90.00
#
_symmetry.space_group_name_H-M   'P 1'
#
loop_
_entity.id
_entity.type
_entity.pdbx_description
1 polymer ?
#
loop_
_entity_poly.entity_id
_entity_poly.type
_entity_poly.pdbx_seq_one_letter_code
_entity_poly.pdbx_strand_id
1 'polypeptide(L)'
;VDIFYSHRFDPDTPLEETMGALATAVQQGKALYVGVSSYNAEQTAEAAGLLKEMGVPALIHQPSYSMINRWTEEDGLLDTLEAAGMGCISFVPLAQGLLTNKYLKGIPEGSRATQG
;
A
#
# COMPACT_ATOMS: atom_id res chain seq x y z
N VAL A 1 -15.00 -2.20 9.48
CA VAL A 1 -14.25 -2.90 8.40
C VAL A 1 -13.15 -3.73 9.01
N ASP A 2 -12.61 -4.73 8.31
CA ASP A 2 -11.48 -5.51 8.85
C ASP A 2 -10.19 -4.70 8.82
N ILE A 3 -9.82 -4.12 7.68
CA ILE A 3 -8.61 -3.31 7.52
C ILE A 3 -8.99 -1.93 6.96
N PHE A 4 -8.54 -0.86 7.62
CA PHE A 4 -8.70 0.51 7.13
C PHE A 4 -7.33 1.10 6.71
N TYR A 5 -7.26 1.70 5.53
CA TYR A 5 -6.01 2.14 4.93
C TYR A 5 -5.88 3.65 4.87
N SER A 6 -4.66 4.16 5.12
CA SER A 6 -4.24 5.37 4.41
C SER A 6 -3.94 5.00 2.95
N HIS A 7 -4.66 5.60 2.00
CA HIS A 7 -4.64 5.18 0.60
C HIS A 7 -3.34 5.54 -0.13
N ARG A 8 -2.75 6.68 0.23
CA ARG A 8 -1.49 7.21 -0.32
C ARG A 8 -0.89 8.19 0.67
N PHE A 9 0.43 8.40 0.59
CA PHE A 9 1.07 9.43 1.38
C PHE A 9 0.56 10.82 0.98
N ASP A 10 0.30 11.66 1.98
CA ASP A 10 -0.07 13.06 1.80
C ASP A 10 1.07 13.94 2.35
N PRO A 11 1.84 14.63 1.49
CA PRO A 11 2.97 15.45 1.95
C PRO A 11 2.54 16.73 2.68
N ASP A 12 1.27 17.13 2.57
CA ASP A 12 0.77 18.36 3.17
C ASP A 12 0.15 18.13 4.57
N THR A 13 -0.04 16.86 4.97
CA THR A 13 -0.58 16.47 6.27
C THR A 13 0.53 15.83 7.11
N PRO A 14 0.79 16.28 8.35
CA PRO A 14 1.74 15.62 9.25
C PRO A 14 1.44 14.12 9.39
N LEU A 15 2.47 13.29 9.34
CA LEU A 15 2.28 11.84 9.35
C LEU A 15 1.62 11.38 10.66
N GLU A 16 1.94 12.03 11.77
CA GLU A 16 1.36 11.80 13.10
C GLU A 16 -0.15 12.02 13.12
N GLU A 17 -0.65 13.01 12.38
CA GLU A 17 -2.09 13.25 12.25
C GLU A 17 -2.76 12.08 11.52
N THR A 18 -2.17 11.63 10.41
CA THR A 18 -2.70 10.51 9.63
C THR A 18 -2.66 9.20 10.42
N MET A 19 -1.55 8.90 11.10
CA MET A 19 -1.41 7.70 11.94
C MET A 19 -2.31 7.77 13.17
N GLY A 20 -2.47 8.95 13.78
CA GLY A 20 -3.40 9.18 14.88
C GLY A 20 -4.85 8.94 14.49
N ALA A 21 -5.24 9.34 13.27
CA ALA A 21 -6.57 9.06 12.73
C ALA A 21 -6.80 7.55 12.53
N LEU A 22 -5.82 6.82 12.00
CA LEU A 22 -5.87 5.37 11.87
C LEU A 22 -5.98 4.68 13.24
N ALA A 23 -5.14 5.08 14.20
CA ALA A 23 -5.18 4.54 15.57
C ALA A 23 -6.55 4.80 16.23
N THR A 24 -7.11 6.00 16.05
CA THR A 24 -8.45 6.36 16.54
C THR A 24 -9.53 5.46 15.95
N ALA A 25 -9.45 5.13 14.65
CA ALA A 25 -10.42 4.25 14.01
C ALA A 25 -10.43 2.84 14.63
N VAL A 26 -9.26 2.31 15.00
CA VAL A 26 -9.14 1.02 15.71
C VAL A 26 -9.67 1.13 17.14
N GLN A 27 -9.23 2.13 17.89
CA GLN A 27 -9.62 2.34 19.29
C GLN A 27 -11.13 2.55 19.46
N GLN A 28 -11.79 3.14 18.46
CA GLN A 28 -13.24 3.30 18.41
C GLN A 28 -13.99 2.05 17.90
N GLY A 29 -13.29 0.96 17.59
CA GLY A 29 -13.88 -0.28 17.08
C GLY A 29 -14.45 -0.18 15.66
N LYS A 30 -14.04 0.83 14.87
CA LYS A 30 -14.52 1.03 13.49
C LYS A 30 -13.73 0.21 12.47
N ALA A 31 -12.48 -0.10 12.81
CA ALA A 31 -11.59 -1.00 12.08
C ALA A 31 -10.97 -2.04 13.03
N LEU A 32 -10.78 -3.28 12.58
CA LEU A 32 -10.04 -4.28 13.37
C LEU A 32 -8.53 -4.03 13.28
N TYR A 33 -8.05 -3.63 12.10
CA TYR A 33 -6.65 -3.37 11.80
C TYR A 33 -6.49 -2.16 10.88
N VAL A 34 -5.26 -1.67 10.76
CA VAL A 34 -4.90 -0.58 9.86
C VAL A 34 -3.70 -0.95 8.99
N GLY A 35 -3.59 -0.27 7.86
CA GLY A 35 -2.48 -0.40 6.94
C GLY A 35 -2.24 0.88 6.15
N VAL A 36 -1.21 0.86 5.34
CA VAL A 36 -0.88 1.96 4.42
C VAL A 36 -0.76 1.44 2.99
N SER A 37 -0.90 2.31 2.01
CA SER A 37 -0.80 1.97 0.59
C SER A 37 0.06 3.02 -0.10
N SER A 38 0.99 2.59 -0.94
CA SER A 38 1.80 3.49 -1.77
C SER A 38 2.63 4.51 -0.98
N TYR A 39 3.15 4.11 0.18
CA TYR A 39 4.19 4.82 0.94
C TYR A 39 5.55 4.22 0.57
N ASN A 40 6.61 5.02 0.46
CA ASN A 40 7.97 4.48 0.30
C ASN A 40 8.48 3.84 1.60
N ALA A 41 9.67 3.24 1.57
CA ALA A 41 10.27 2.52 2.70
C ALA A 41 10.44 3.42 3.93
N GLU A 42 11.01 4.61 3.76
CA GLU A 42 11.23 5.57 4.84
C GLU A 42 9.91 5.97 5.52
N GLN A 43 8.92 6.40 4.72
CA GLN A 43 7.59 6.77 5.19
C GLN A 43 6.87 5.58 5.86
N THR A 44 7.07 4.37 5.35
CA THR A 44 6.48 3.15 5.93
C THR A 44 7.08 2.84 7.29
N ALA A 45 8.40 2.95 7.43
CA ALA A 45 9.10 2.72 8.69
C ALA A 45 8.64 3.73 9.76
N GLU A 46 8.54 5.00 9.39
CA GLU A 46 8.07 6.07 10.28
C GLU A 46 6.60 5.85 10.69
N ALA A 47 5.73 5.55 9.71
CA ALA A 47 4.31 5.26 9.95
C ALA A 47 4.13 4.07 10.91
N ALA A 48 4.88 2.98 10.69
CA ALA A 48 4.85 1.80 11.54
C ALA A 48 5.34 2.10 12.97
N GLY A 49 6.38 2.93 13.10
CA GLY A 49 6.89 3.41 14.40
C GLY A 49 5.83 4.17 15.18
N LEU A 50 5.23 5.19 14.58
CA LEU A 50 4.18 6.02 15.18
C LEU A 50 2.97 5.19 15.62
N LEU A 51 2.49 4.32 14.73
CA LEU A 51 1.37 3.42 15.01
C LEU A 51 1.67 2.45 16.18
N LYS A 52 2.90 1.93 16.24
CA LYS A 52 3.36 1.09 17.35
C LYS A 52 3.43 1.87 18.66
N GLU A 53 3.90 3.11 18.67
CA GLU A 53 3.90 3.98 19.86
C GLU A 53 2.48 4.27 20.37
N MET A 54 1.50 4.34 19.46
CA MET A 54 0.08 4.50 19.78
C MET A 54 -0.62 3.20 20.21
N GLY A 55 0.10 2.08 20.27
CA GLY A 55 -0.44 0.77 20.65
C GLY A 55 -1.31 0.10 19.58
N VAL A 56 -1.23 0.56 18.32
CA VAL A 56 -2.00 0.04 17.19
C VAL A 56 -1.03 -0.35 16.06
N PRO A 57 -0.37 -1.52 16.13
CA PRO A 57 0.61 -1.92 15.11
C PRO A 57 0.01 -1.95 13.70
N ALA A 58 0.73 -1.42 12.72
CA ALA A 58 0.34 -1.51 11.32
C ALA A 58 0.36 -2.99 10.87
N LEU A 59 -0.72 -3.47 10.26
CA LEU A 59 -0.83 -4.86 9.84
C LEU A 59 -0.19 -5.10 8.47
N ILE A 60 -0.37 -4.17 7.53
CA ILE A 60 -0.16 -4.45 6.11
C ILE A 60 0.18 -3.20 5.29
N HIS A 61 0.97 -3.39 4.24
CA HIS A 61 1.21 -2.43 3.17
C HIS A 61 0.67 -2.94 1.84
N GLN A 62 0.08 -2.04 1.04
CA GLN A 62 -0.44 -2.34 -0.29
C GLN A 62 0.32 -1.54 -1.37
N PRO A 63 1.43 -2.07 -1.93
CA PRO A 63 2.18 -1.42 -2.99
C PRO A 63 1.78 -1.92 -4.39
N SER A 64 1.99 -1.09 -5.43
CA SER A 64 1.93 -1.57 -6.80
C SER A 64 3.17 -2.40 -7.09
N TYR A 65 3.00 -3.68 -7.43
CA TYR A 65 4.14 -4.57 -7.63
C TYR A 65 3.84 -5.62 -8.69
N SER A 66 4.70 -5.71 -9.70
CA SER A 66 4.56 -6.64 -10.83
C SER A 66 5.91 -6.91 -11.49
N MET A 67 5.98 -7.84 -12.45
CA MET A 67 7.22 -8.15 -13.18
C MET A 67 7.89 -6.93 -13.83
N ILE A 68 7.11 -5.89 -14.17
CA ILE A 68 7.59 -4.67 -14.84
C ILE A 68 7.55 -3.44 -13.95
N ASN A 69 7.06 -3.56 -12.72
CA ASN A 69 7.05 -2.49 -11.74
C ASN A 69 7.63 -3.03 -10.43
N ARG A 70 8.93 -2.82 -10.24
CA ARG A 70 9.73 -3.39 -9.14
C ARG A 70 10.30 -2.33 -8.20
N TRP A 71 9.69 -1.14 -8.17
CA TRP A 71 10.13 -0.04 -7.28
C TRP A 71 10.23 -0.47 -5.81
N THR A 72 9.37 -1.39 -5.36
CA THR A 72 9.39 -1.92 -3.98
C THR A 72 10.69 -2.62 -3.61
N GLU A 73 11.39 -3.19 -4.58
CA GLU A 73 12.70 -3.82 -4.37
C GLU A 73 13.82 -2.78 -4.40
N GLU A 74 13.77 -1.83 -5.33
CA GLU A 74 14.76 -0.76 -5.46
C GLU A 74 14.74 0.18 -4.24
N ASP A 75 13.55 0.45 -3.71
CA ASP A 75 13.30 1.29 -2.54
C ASP A 75 13.60 0.59 -1.20
N GLY A 76 13.76 -0.75 -1.20
CA GLY A 76 13.95 -1.52 0.03
C GLY A 76 12.68 -1.66 0.88
N LEU A 77 11.50 -1.50 0.27
CA LEU A 77 10.23 -1.61 0.97
C LEU A 77 10.02 -3.01 1.57
N LEU A 78 10.35 -4.08 0.84
CA LEU A 78 10.11 -5.45 1.32
C LEU A 78 10.89 -5.76 2.60
N ASP A 79 12.16 -5.35 2.67
CA ASP A 79 13.00 -5.49 3.86
C ASP A 79 12.43 -4.64 5.03
N THR A 80 11.93 -3.46 4.73
CA THR A 80 11.26 -2.59 5.71
C THR A 80 10.01 -3.25 6.29
N LEU A 81 9.19 -3.89 5.46
CA LEU A 81 7.99 -4.59 5.91
C LEU A 81 8.35 -5.78 6.79
N GLU A 82 9.38 -6.55 6.42
CA GLU A 82 9.88 -7.66 7.24
C GLU A 82 10.37 -7.17 8.62
N ALA A 83 11.18 -6.11 8.64
CA ALA A 83 11.69 -5.53 9.89
C ALA A 83 10.57 -4.96 10.79
N ALA A 84 9.53 -4.38 10.20
CA ALA A 84 8.37 -3.84 10.92
C ALA A 84 7.35 -4.92 11.33
N GLY A 85 7.46 -6.15 10.82
CA GLY A 85 6.48 -7.22 11.03
C GLY A 85 5.16 -7.00 10.29
N MET A 86 5.21 -6.29 9.16
CA MET A 86 4.05 -5.96 8.33
C MET A 86 3.88 -6.94 7.16
N GLY A 87 2.63 -7.23 6.79
CA GLY A 87 2.31 -7.95 5.56
C GLY A 87 2.46 -7.09 4.30
N CYS A 88 2.56 -7.74 3.14
CA CYS A 88 2.54 -7.10 1.82
C CYS A 88 1.41 -7.69 0.97
N ILE A 89 0.52 -6.84 0.44
CA ILE A 89 -0.49 -7.24 -0.55
C ILE A 89 -0.31 -6.43 -1.83
N SER A 90 0.25 -7.06 -2.87
CA SER A 90 0.50 -6.37 -4.14
C SER A 90 -0.80 -6.04 -4.87
N PHE A 91 -0.87 -4.83 -5.41
CA PHE A 91 -1.93 -4.45 -6.35
C PHE A 91 -1.38 -4.25 -7.77
N VAL A 92 -2.29 -4.38 -8.75
CA VAL A 92 -1.96 -4.33 -10.19
C VAL A 92 -0.86 -5.34 -10.60
N PRO A 93 -0.90 -6.61 -10.12
CA PRO A 93 0.16 -7.59 -10.39
C PRO A 93 0.31 -7.96 -11.86
N LEU A 94 -0.75 -7.79 -12.65
CA LEU A 94 -0.77 -8.03 -14.10
C LEU A 94 -0.63 -6.74 -14.92
N ALA A 95 -0.20 -5.63 -14.31
CA ALA A 95 -0.07 -4.33 -14.98
C ALA A 95 -1.33 -3.94 -15.78
N GLN A 96 -2.50 -4.04 -15.13
CA GLN A 96 -3.82 -3.77 -15.71
C GLN A 96 -4.15 -4.63 -16.96
N GLY A 97 -3.52 -5.79 -17.08
CA GLY A 97 -3.67 -6.74 -18.18
C GLY A 97 -2.51 -6.73 -19.17
N LEU A 98 -1.52 -5.84 -19.03
CA LEU A 98 -0.35 -5.80 -19.90
C LEU A 98 0.50 -7.08 -19.80
N LEU A 99 0.59 -7.66 -18.60
CA LEU A 99 1.27 -8.95 -18.37
C LEU A 99 0.37 -10.15 -18.66
N THR A 100 -0.48 -10.04 -19.70
CA THR A 100 -1.30 -11.13 -20.21
C THR A 100 -1.16 -11.22 -21.72
N ASN A 101 -1.67 -12.29 -22.33
CA ASN A 101 -1.64 -12.43 -23.80
C ASN A 101 -2.55 -11.44 -24.56
N LYS A 102 -3.34 -10.63 -23.84
CA LYS A 102 -4.42 -9.79 -24.38
C LYS A 102 -3.93 -8.81 -25.46
N TYR A 103 -2.73 -8.25 -25.30
CA TYR A 103 -2.22 -7.18 -26.16
C TYR A 103 -1.13 -7.62 -27.15
N LEU A 104 -0.82 -8.92 -27.23
CA LEU A 104 0.25 -9.43 -28.11
C LEU A 104 -0.05 -9.27 -29.61
N LYS A 105 -1.33 -9.16 -29.98
CA LYS A 105 -1.78 -9.07 -31.39
C LYS A 105 -2.50 -7.76 -31.71
N GLY A 106 -2.25 -6.70 -30.93
CA GLY A 106 -2.95 -5.41 -31.01
C GLY A 106 -3.86 -5.18 -29.81
N ILE A 107 -4.64 -4.10 -29.84
CA ILE A 107 -5.53 -3.68 -28.75
C ILE A 107 -6.94 -4.24 -29.01
N PRO A 108 -7.44 -5.17 -28.18
CA PRO A 108 -8.81 -5.66 -28.33
C PRO A 108 -9.83 -4.56 -28.04
N GLU A 109 -10.93 -4.55 -28.81
CA GLU A 109 -12.06 -3.65 -28.59
C GLU A 109 -12.64 -3.84 -27.17
N GLY A 110 -12.97 -2.73 -26.50
CA GLY A 110 -13.50 -2.74 -25.13
C GLY A 110 -12.48 -3.10 -24.03
N SER A 111 -11.20 -3.26 -24.37
CA SER A 111 -10.14 -3.48 -23.37
C SER A 111 -9.82 -2.20 -22.59
N ARG A 112 -9.18 -2.32 -21.42
CA ARG A 112 -8.76 -1.14 -20.62
C ARG A 112 -7.84 -0.19 -21.39
N ALA A 113 -7.08 -0.71 -22.35
CA ALA A 113 -6.22 0.10 -23.22
C ALA A 113 -6.99 1.00 -24.22
N THR A 114 -8.32 0.83 -24.36
CA THR A 114 -9.18 1.73 -25.16
C THR A 114 -9.80 2.86 -24.35
N GLN A 115 -9.61 2.91 -23.03
CA GLN A 115 -10.23 3.89 -22.12
C GLN A 115 -9.21 4.91 -21.57
N GLY A 116 -8.33 5.42 -22.44
CA GLY A 116 -7.18 6.28 -22.11
C GLY A 116 -7.45 7.36 -21.08
#